data_AF-A0A950JQQ8-F1
#
_entry.id   AF-A0A950JQQ8-F1
#
_cell.length_a   1.000
_cell.length_b   1.000
_cell.length_c   1.000
_cell.angle_alpha   90.00
_cell.angle_beta   90.00
_cell.angle_gamma   90.00
#
_symmetry.space_group_name_H-M   'P 1'
#
loop_
_entity.id
_entity.type
_entity.pdbx_description
1 polymer ?
#
loop_
_entity_poly.entity_id
_entity_poly.type
_entity_poly.pdbx_seq_one_letter_code
_entity_poly.pdbx_strand_id
1 'polypeptide(L)'
;MRTHFRAEQLADPSIAEAEKNLRACVHCGICTATCPTYVLLGDERDSPRGRIVMMQQMLEQDGAPSEETVTHLDRCLSCLGCRTACPSGVDYARLIDQSRAHIQQHYRRPLADRILRWTIATVLTRPTFIRLALSLANLFSPFVGLLPGRLHAMARKALPLSSPVYGGGGSPRSGETEGGIRAHPPSASLRSAPPPQAGEDKMHRIALLPGCVQQVIAPEIDEAAARLLARRGIPLEPLQGAGCCGALAHHLGRD
;
A
#
# COMPACT_ATOMS: atom_id res chain seq x y z
N MET A 1 -16.95 14.33 -19.39
CA MET A 1 -16.93 15.72 -18.87
C MET A 1 -16.16 16.60 -19.85
N ARG A 2 -16.36 17.92 -19.84
CA ARG A 2 -15.57 18.83 -20.68
C ARG A 2 -14.21 19.08 -20.04
N THR A 3 -13.17 19.14 -20.85
CA THR A 3 -11.79 19.44 -20.43
C THR A 3 -11.22 20.58 -21.27
N HIS A 4 -10.29 21.34 -20.70
CA HIS A 4 -9.72 22.57 -21.23
C HIS A 4 -8.18 22.57 -21.16
N PHE A 5 -7.54 21.49 -21.61
CA PHE A 5 -6.09 21.42 -21.70
C PHE A 5 -5.54 22.22 -22.89
N ARG A 6 -4.40 22.88 -22.70
CA ARG A 6 -3.67 23.54 -23.79
C ARG A 6 -3.05 22.49 -24.71
N ALA A 7 -2.94 22.81 -26.01
CA ALA A 7 -2.34 21.89 -26.99
C ALA A 7 -0.90 21.48 -26.62
N GLU A 8 -0.15 22.40 -26.01
CA GLU A 8 1.21 22.14 -25.49
C GLU A 8 1.21 21.11 -24.36
N GLN A 9 0.24 21.16 -23.45
CA GLN A 9 0.13 20.19 -22.35
C GLN A 9 -0.21 18.79 -22.87
N LEU A 10 -1.04 18.70 -23.91
CA LEU A 10 -1.40 17.43 -24.54
C LEU A 10 -0.25 16.78 -25.33
N ALA A 11 0.87 17.48 -25.50
CA ALA A 11 2.09 16.86 -26.03
C ALA A 11 2.74 15.89 -25.01
N ASP A 12 2.49 16.07 -23.70
CA ASP A 12 2.86 15.08 -22.69
C ASP A 12 1.88 13.88 -22.75
N PRO A 13 2.38 12.65 -23.02
CA PRO A 13 1.55 11.44 -23.01
C PRO A 13 0.79 11.23 -21.71
N SER A 14 1.35 11.65 -20.57
CA SER A 14 0.72 11.52 -19.26
C SER A 14 -0.55 12.37 -19.17
N ILE A 15 -0.49 13.62 -19.64
CA ILE A 15 -1.63 14.55 -19.63
C ILE A 15 -2.66 14.13 -20.69
N ALA A 16 -2.24 13.67 -21.86
CA ALA A 16 -3.15 13.15 -22.87
C ALA A 16 -3.94 11.92 -22.36
N GLU A 17 -3.29 11.02 -21.63
CA GLU A 17 -3.94 9.90 -20.95
C GLU A 17 -4.92 10.37 -19.86
N ALA A 18 -4.51 11.35 -19.04
CA ALA A 18 -5.36 11.94 -18.01
C ALA A 18 -6.62 12.56 -18.64
N GLU A 19 -6.48 13.35 -19.70
CA GLU A 19 -7.61 13.96 -20.41
C GLU A 19 -8.60 12.90 -20.90
N LYS A 20 -8.10 11.84 -21.53
CA LYS A 20 -8.94 10.73 -22.00
C LYS A 20 -9.77 10.13 -20.85
N ASN A 21 -9.12 9.87 -19.72
CA ASN A 21 -9.78 9.31 -18.53
C ASN A 21 -10.77 10.28 -17.89
N LEU A 22 -10.44 11.58 -17.84
CA LEU A 22 -11.34 12.63 -17.35
C LEU A 22 -12.58 12.70 -18.23
N ARG A 23 -12.42 12.80 -19.57
CA ARG A 23 -13.54 12.91 -20.51
C ARG A 23 -14.55 11.76 -20.41
N ALA A 24 -14.12 10.56 -20.01
CA ALA A 24 -15.00 9.42 -19.76
C ALA A 24 -15.99 9.63 -18.60
N CYS A 25 -15.68 10.48 -17.61
CA CYS A 25 -16.58 10.74 -16.48
C CYS A 25 -17.87 11.45 -16.93
N VAL A 26 -19.03 10.87 -16.63
CA VAL A 26 -20.36 11.44 -16.92
C VAL A 26 -21.06 12.06 -15.70
N HIS A 27 -20.35 12.20 -14.57
CA HIS A 27 -20.87 12.77 -13.32
C HIS A 27 -22.08 12.07 -12.68
N CYS A 28 -22.35 10.79 -13.03
CA CYS A 28 -23.49 10.02 -12.52
C CYS A 28 -23.52 9.84 -10.99
N GLY A 29 -22.37 9.92 -10.31
CA GLY A 29 -22.29 9.84 -8.84
C GLY A 29 -22.35 8.43 -8.26
N ILE A 30 -22.43 7.35 -9.04
CA ILE A 30 -22.49 5.96 -8.52
C ILE A 30 -21.29 5.61 -7.64
N CYS A 31 -20.12 6.19 -7.95
CA CYS A 31 -18.89 5.97 -7.20
C CYS A 31 -18.92 6.51 -5.74
N THR A 32 -19.85 7.42 -5.40
CA THR A 32 -19.86 8.06 -4.07
C THR A 32 -20.22 7.06 -2.97
N ALA A 33 -21.25 6.24 -3.18
CA ALA A 33 -21.70 5.24 -2.21
C ALA A 33 -20.67 4.14 -1.92
N THR A 34 -19.76 3.87 -2.87
CA THR A 34 -18.68 2.89 -2.70
C THR A 34 -17.43 3.48 -2.05
N CYS A 35 -17.34 4.81 -1.96
CA CYS A 35 -16.15 5.47 -1.42
C CYS A 35 -16.22 5.58 0.10
N PRO A 36 -15.33 4.89 0.85
CA PRO A 36 -15.40 4.88 2.30
C PRO A 36 -15.16 6.27 2.91
N THR A 37 -14.31 7.11 2.30
CA THR A 37 -14.04 8.46 2.82
C THR A 37 -15.26 9.37 2.68
N TYR A 38 -15.99 9.26 1.57
CA TYR A 38 -17.22 10.02 1.37
C TYR A 38 -18.32 9.55 2.32
N VAL A 39 -18.54 8.23 2.43
CA VAL A 39 -19.57 7.67 3.32
C VAL A 39 -19.35 8.08 4.77
N LEU A 40 -18.09 8.18 5.21
CA LEU A 40 -17.75 8.60 6.57
C LEU A 40 -17.84 10.11 6.78
N LEU A 41 -17.39 10.92 5.83
CA LEU A 41 -17.25 12.37 6.01
C LEU A 41 -18.45 13.18 5.49
N GLY A 42 -19.24 12.62 4.56
CA GLY A 42 -20.34 13.30 3.88
C GLY A 42 -19.93 14.46 2.96
N ASP A 43 -18.63 14.73 2.82
CA ASP A 43 -18.09 15.82 2.02
C ASP A 43 -17.92 15.39 0.57
N GLU A 44 -18.64 16.02 -0.36
CA GLU A 44 -18.55 15.71 -1.80
C GLU A 44 -17.12 15.85 -2.35
N ARG A 45 -16.29 16.72 -1.77
CA ARG A 45 -14.87 16.86 -2.14
C ARG A 45 -14.07 15.59 -1.79
N ASP A 46 -14.48 14.83 -0.80
CA ASP A 46 -13.91 13.53 -0.45
C ASP A 46 -14.54 12.35 -1.22
N SER A 47 -15.48 12.61 -2.12
CA SER A 47 -16.01 11.62 -3.05
C SER A 47 -15.09 11.40 -4.27
N PRO A 48 -15.15 10.25 -4.95
CA PRO A 48 -14.34 10.02 -6.15
C PRO A 48 -14.71 10.97 -7.27
N ARG A 49 -16.00 11.33 -7.40
CA ARG A 49 -16.46 12.30 -8.40
C ARG A 49 -15.92 13.71 -8.10
N GLY A 50 -16.04 14.16 -6.85
CA GLY A 50 -15.51 15.47 -6.43
C GLY A 50 -14.00 15.54 -6.60
N ARG A 51 -13.28 14.46 -6.26
CA ARG A 51 -11.84 14.35 -6.53
C ARG A 51 -11.51 14.41 -8.01
N ILE A 52 -12.25 13.74 -8.90
CA ILE A 52 -12.04 13.85 -10.35
C ILE A 52 -12.13 15.32 -10.81
N VAL A 53 -13.09 16.09 -10.30
CA VAL A 53 -13.21 17.53 -10.62
C VAL A 53 -11.99 18.30 -10.14
N MET A 54 -11.51 18.06 -8.92
CA MET A 54 -10.31 18.72 -8.39
C MET A 54 -9.03 18.31 -9.15
N MET A 55 -8.90 17.03 -9.52
CA MET A 55 -7.80 16.53 -10.35
C MET A 55 -7.80 17.21 -11.72
N GLN A 56 -8.96 17.30 -12.37
CA GLN A 56 -9.10 18.02 -13.63
C GLN A 56 -8.63 19.47 -13.49
N GLN A 57 -9.20 20.21 -12.54
CA GLN A 57 -8.88 21.63 -12.37
C GLN A 57 -7.39 21.84 -12.09
N MET A 58 -6.80 21.00 -11.24
CA MET A 58 -5.38 21.03 -10.92
C MET A 58 -4.50 20.77 -12.15
N LEU A 59 -4.82 19.75 -12.94
CA LEU A 59 -4.04 19.38 -14.13
C LEU A 59 -4.21 20.38 -15.28
N GLU A 60 -5.41 20.94 -15.46
CA GLU A 60 -5.67 21.98 -16.47
C GLU A 60 -4.92 23.28 -16.16
N GLN A 61 -4.90 23.69 -14.89
CA GLN A 61 -4.21 24.90 -14.45
C GLN A 61 -2.68 24.79 -14.52
N ASP A 62 -2.12 23.58 -14.52
CA ASP A 62 -0.67 23.34 -14.60
C ASP A 62 0.13 24.05 -13.51
N GLY A 63 -0.50 24.29 -12.36
CA GLY A 63 0.02 25.14 -11.30
C GLY A 63 0.17 24.41 -9.97
N ALA A 64 0.64 25.15 -8.96
CA ALA A 64 0.67 24.68 -7.59
C ALA A 64 -0.75 24.47 -7.07
N PRO A 65 -1.14 23.26 -6.64
CA PRO A 65 -2.47 23.01 -6.14
C PRO A 65 -2.71 23.70 -4.80
N SER A 66 -3.97 24.02 -4.51
CA SER A 66 -4.37 24.55 -3.20
C SER A 66 -4.22 23.50 -2.10
N GLU A 67 -4.03 23.95 -0.85
CA GLU A 67 -3.98 23.07 0.33
C GLU A 67 -5.27 22.23 0.47
N GLU A 68 -6.42 22.80 0.14
CA GLU A 68 -7.70 22.08 0.11
C GLU A 68 -7.70 20.92 -0.88
N THR A 69 -7.24 21.16 -2.12
CA THR A 69 -7.11 20.13 -3.15
C THR A 69 -6.19 19.00 -2.67
N VAL A 70 -5.03 19.35 -2.12
CA VAL A 70 -4.07 18.39 -1.58
C VAL A 70 -4.68 17.58 -0.45
N THR A 71 -5.40 18.22 0.48
CA THR A 71 -6.03 17.58 1.63
C THR A 71 -7.04 16.51 1.19
N HIS A 72 -7.94 16.85 0.27
CA HIS A 72 -8.97 15.90 -0.18
C HIS A 72 -8.39 14.80 -1.05
N LEU A 73 -7.36 15.07 -1.87
CA LEU A 73 -6.67 14.04 -2.64
C LEU A 73 -5.85 13.10 -1.74
N ASP A 74 -5.23 13.62 -0.67
CA ASP A 74 -4.46 12.81 0.27
C ASP A 74 -5.34 11.89 1.14
N ARG A 75 -6.59 12.29 1.41
CA ARG A 75 -7.58 11.43 2.07
C ARG A 75 -8.01 10.23 1.22
N CYS A 76 -7.70 10.22 -0.08
CA CYS A 76 -8.00 9.06 -0.91
C CYS A 76 -7.13 7.86 -0.49
N LEU A 77 -7.77 6.81 0.01
CA LEU A 77 -7.10 5.57 0.46
C LEU A 77 -6.57 4.70 -0.69
N SER A 78 -6.82 5.07 -1.95
CA SER A 78 -6.52 4.25 -3.13
C SER A 78 -7.07 2.81 -3.04
N CYS A 79 -8.24 2.62 -2.42
CA CYS A 79 -8.89 1.31 -2.32
C CYS A 79 -9.54 0.84 -3.63
N LEU A 80 -9.70 1.75 -4.60
CA LEU A 80 -10.22 1.51 -5.96
C LEU A 80 -11.64 0.91 -6.04
N GLY A 81 -12.42 0.90 -4.95
CA GLY A 81 -13.84 0.50 -5.01
C GLY A 81 -14.67 1.38 -5.96
N CYS A 82 -14.27 2.64 -6.14
CA CYS A 82 -14.90 3.53 -7.13
C CYS A 82 -14.69 3.09 -8.58
N ARG A 83 -13.59 2.40 -8.90
CA ARG A 83 -13.27 1.91 -10.25
C ARG A 83 -14.22 0.79 -10.65
N THR A 84 -14.43 -0.17 -9.76
CA THR A 84 -15.34 -1.30 -10.02
C THR A 84 -16.79 -0.86 -10.11
N ALA A 85 -17.18 0.18 -9.38
CA ALA A 85 -18.52 0.76 -9.44
C ALA A 85 -18.77 1.67 -10.66
N CYS A 86 -17.74 2.10 -11.38
CA CYS A 86 -17.89 3.12 -12.43
C CYS A 86 -18.45 2.51 -13.72
N PRO A 87 -19.67 2.88 -14.17
CA PRO A 87 -20.23 2.36 -15.43
C PRO A 87 -19.51 2.92 -16.66
N SER A 88 -18.85 4.06 -16.51
CA SER A 88 -18.15 4.75 -17.61
C SER A 88 -16.69 4.31 -17.75
N GLY A 89 -16.20 3.42 -16.89
CA GLY A 89 -14.84 2.88 -16.97
C GLY A 89 -13.73 3.91 -16.77
N VAL A 90 -13.96 4.96 -15.97
CA VAL A 90 -12.91 5.94 -15.63
C VAL A 90 -11.76 5.22 -14.92
N ASP A 91 -10.54 5.31 -15.45
CA ASP A 91 -9.35 4.80 -14.76
C ASP A 91 -8.93 5.73 -13.64
N TYR A 92 -9.68 5.65 -12.53
CA TYR A 92 -9.43 6.45 -11.34
C TYR A 92 -8.05 6.17 -10.74
N ALA A 93 -7.54 4.93 -10.86
CA ALA A 93 -6.24 4.55 -10.32
C ALA A 93 -5.13 5.36 -11.01
N ARG A 94 -5.17 5.42 -12.35
CA ARG A 94 -4.23 6.22 -13.10
C ARG A 94 -4.33 7.71 -12.78
N LEU A 95 -5.55 8.25 -12.71
CA LEU A 95 -5.78 9.66 -12.41
C LEU A 95 -5.26 10.07 -11.02
N ILE A 96 -5.53 9.27 -9.97
CA ILE A 96 -5.04 9.61 -8.63
C ILE A 96 -3.51 9.53 -8.55
N ASP A 97 -2.88 8.56 -9.21
CA ASP A 97 -1.42 8.43 -9.20
C ASP A 97 -0.75 9.62 -9.92
N GLN A 98 -1.23 9.99 -11.11
CA GLN A 98 -0.77 11.18 -11.84
C GLN A 98 -0.96 12.46 -11.02
N SER A 99 -2.12 12.59 -10.36
CA SER A 99 -2.42 13.72 -9.50
C SER A 99 -1.50 13.80 -8.29
N ARG A 100 -1.15 12.66 -7.68
CA ARG A 100 -0.21 12.60 -6.56
C ARG A 100 1.22 12.94 -6.99
N ALA A 101 1.64 12.50 -8.17
CA ALA A 101 2.92 12.91 -8.77
C ALA A 101 2.96 14.43 -9.03
N HIS A 102 1.87 15.00 -9.60
CA HIS A 102 1.73 16.45 -9.81
C HIS A 102 1.84 17.22 -8.49
N ILE A 103 1.12 16.79 -7.44
CA ILE A 103 1.22 17.37 -6.09
C ILE A 103 2.66 17.30 -5.57
N GLN A 104 3.33 16.16 -5.74
CA GLN A 104 4.69 15.99 -5.24
C GLN A 104 5.69 16.96 -5.89
N GLN A 105 5.47 17.32 -7.17
CA GLN A 105 6.31 18.26 -7.93
C GLN A 105 5.95 19.73 -7.67
N HIS A 106 4.65 20.05 -7.58
CA HIS A 106 4.16 21.43 -7.59
C HIS A 106 3.69 21.95 -6.22
N TYR A 107 3.61 21.11 -5.18
CA TYR A 107 3.17 21.52 -3.84
C TYR A 107 4.25 21.36 -2.77
N ARG A 108 4.52 22.45 -2.04
CA ARG A 108 5.50 22.46 -0.95
C ARG A 108 4.84 22.12 0.39
N ARG A 109 4.93 20.85 0.78
CA ARG A 109 4.43 20.36 2.09
C ARG A 109 5.19 20.96 3.29
N PRO A 110 4.55 21.06 4.47
CA PRO A 110 5.21 21.40 5.72
C PRO A 110 6.40 20.47 6.03
N LEU A 111 7.38 20.96 6.80
CA LEU A 111 8.61 20.20 7.09
C LEU A 111 8.33 18.87 7.79
N ALA A 112 7.39 18.84 8.74
CA ALA A 112 7.01 17.63 9.47
C ALA A 112 6.51 16.54 8.50
N ASP A 113 5.63 16.89 7.56
CA ASP A 113 5.08 15.97 6.57
C ASP A 113 6.16 15.46 5.61
N ARG A 114 7.09 16.33 5.20
CA ARG A 114 8.20 15.94 4.33
C ARG A 114 9.10 14.92 5.01
N ILE A 115 9.43 15.15 6.29
CA ILE A 115 10.23 14.23 7.10
C ILE A 115 9.49 12.91 7.26
N LEU A 116 8.20 12.94 7.66
CA LEU A 116 7.40 11.73 7.85
C LEU A 116 7.32 10.89 6.58
N ARG A 117 6.95 11.50 5.44
CA ARG A 117 6.84 10.81 4.15
C ARG A 117 8.19 10.25 3.69
N TRP A 118 9.29 10.99 3.93
CA TRP A 118 10.63 10.50 3.64
C TRP A 118 11.02 9.30 4.50
N THR A 119 10.73 9.35 5.80
CA THR A 119 10.99 8.23 6.73
C THR A 119 10.20 7.00 6.32
N ILE A 120 8.89 7.14 6.04
CA ILE A 120 8.04 6.03 5.58
C ILE A 120 8.61 5.40 4.30
N ALA A 121 8.90 6.22 3.30
CA ALA A 121 9.41 5.75 2.00
C ALA A 121 10.83 5.15 2.09
N THR A 122 11.61 5.45 3.12
CA THR A 122 12.99 4.95 3.28
C THR A 122 13.05 3.72 4.16
N VAL A 123 12.31 3.74 5.28
CA VAL A 123 12.30 2.66 6.28
C VAL A 123 11.46 1.49 5.81
N LEU A 124 10.21 1.72 5.35
CA LEU A 124 9.30 0.62 5.00
C LEU A 124 9.65 -0.07 3.68
N THR A 125 10.42 0.58 2.81
CA THR A 125 10.84 -0.02 1.52
C THR A 125 12.10 -0.88 1.66
N ARG A 126 12.73 -0.91 2.84
CA ARG A 126 14.00 -1.56 3.08
C ARG A 126 13.92 -2.47 4.32
N PRO A 127 13.86 -3.80 4.14
CA PRO A 127 13.68 -4.75 5.24
C PRO A 127 14.72 -4.63 6.35
N THR A 128 15.96 -4.27 6.00
CA THR A 128 17.05 -4.04 6.96
C THR A 128 16.75 -2.91 7.93
N PHE A 129 16.18 -1.79 7.45
CA PHE A 129 15.80 -0.67 8.31
C PHE A 129 14.59 -1.00 9.18
N ILE A 130 13.61 -1.76 8.68
CA ILE A 130 12.46 -2.21 9.50
C ILE A 130 12.95 -3.11 10.63
N ARG A 131 13.82 -4.10 10.34
CA ARG A 131 14.40 -4.99 11.36
C ARG A 131 15.15 -4.19 12.42
N LEU A 132 16.00 -3.26 12.01
CA LEU A 132 16.72 -2.38 12.94
C LEU A 132 15.75 -1.55 13.80
N ALA A 133 14.72 -0.97 13.19
CA ALA A 133 13.73 -0.18 13.91
C ALA A 133 12.96 -1.03 14.96
N LEU A 134 12.58 -2.26 14.63
CA LEU A 134 11.93 -3.17 15.58
C LEU A 134 12.88 -3.65 16.67
N SER A 135 14.15 -3.94 16.35
CA SER A 135 15.16 -4.31 17.36
C SER A 135 15.39 -3.17 18.35
N LEU A 136 15.47 -1.93 17.86
CA LEU A 136 15.55 -0.74 18.71
C LEU A 136 14.26 -0.55 19.53
N ALA A 137 13.09 -0.75 18.94
CA ALA A 137 11.82 -0.67 19.66
C ALA A 137 11.73 -1.69 20.80
N ASN A 138 12.24 -2.91 20.60
CA ASN A 138 12.31 -3.93 21.65
C ASN A 138 13.31 -3.53 22.75
N LEU A 139 14.50 -3.02 22.37
CA LEU A 139 15.52 -2.57 23.32
C LEU A 139 15.04 -1.39 24.19
N PHE A 140 14.31 -0.45 23.58
CA PHE A 140 13.78 0.74 24.24
C PHE A 140 12.33 0.57 24.73
N SER A 141 11.78 -0.65 24.65
CA SER A 141 10.48 -1.04 25.19
C SER A 141 10.19 -0.50 26.60
N PRO A 142 11.09 -0.64 27.60
CA PRO A 142 10.82 -0.13 28.95
C PRO A 142 10.70 1.40 29.01
N PHE A 143 11.23 2.12 28.02
CA PHE A 143 11.21 3.58 27.96
C PHE A 143 10.05 4.13 27.12
N VAL A 144 9.24 3.27 26.47
CA VAL A 144 8.09 3.70 25.65
C VAL A 144 7.09 4.54 26.43
N GLY A 145 6.97 4.32 27.75
CA GLY A 145 6.12 5.10 28.65
C GLY A 145 6.51 6.59 28.77
N LEU A 146 7.74 6.95 28.44
CA LEU A 146 8.23 8.34 28.50
C LEU A 146 7.96 9.11 27.19
N LEU A 147 7.49 8.44 26.13
CA LEU A 147 7.23 9.08 24.85
C LEU A 147 5.93 9.92 24.91
N PRO A 148 5.88 11.11 24.29
CA PRO A 148 4.68 11.93 24.27
C PRO A 148 3.69 11.53 23.16
N GLY A 149 2.39 11.63 23.47
CA GLY A 149 1.29 11.71 22.48
C GLY A 149 1.24 10.59 21.43
N ARG A 150 1.24 10.97 20.15
CA ARG A 150 1.12 10.04 19.01
C ARG A 150 2.28 9.04 18.92
N LEU A 151 3.48 9.45 19.36
CA LEU A 151 4.66 8.60 19.29
C LEU A 151 4.56 7.43 20.28
N HIS A 152 4.02 7.68 21.47
CA HIS A 152 3.67 6.62 22.43
C HIS A 152 2.66 5.62 21.85
N ALA A 153 1.60 6.13 21.21
CA ALA A 153 0.57 5.28 20.61
C ALA A 153 1.11 4.41 19.47
N MET A 154 1.99 4.95 18.63
CA MET A 154 2.66 4.19 17.56
C MET A 154 3.64 3.16 18.14
N ALA A 155 4.48 3.55 19.10
CA ALA A 155 5.46 2.66 19.73
C ALA A 155 4.78 1.49 20.46
N ARG A 156 3.69 1.73 21.20
CA ARG A 156 2.90 0.67 21.84
C ARG A 156 2.29 -0.32 20.85
N LYS A 157 1.86 0.14 19.67
CA LYS A 157 1.33 -0.73 18.61
C LYS A 157 2.44 -1.50 17.88
N ALA A 158 3.64 -0.93 17.77
CA ALA A 158 4.79 -1.58 17.16
C ALA A 158 5.46 -2.61 18.10
N LEU A 159 5.33 -2.46 19.41
CA LEU A 159 5.91 -3.35 20.41
C LEU A 159 5.55 -4.84 20.25
N PRO A 160 4.29 -5.24 20.03
CA PRO A 160 3.96 -6.64 19.77
C PRO A 160 4.60 -7.18 18.49
N LEU A 161 4.85 -6.34 17.47
CA LEU A 161 5.56 -6.72 16.24
C LEU A 161 7.07 -6.91 16.47
N SER A 162 7.60 -6.39 17.59
CA SER A 162 9.02 -6.51 17.96
C SER A 162 9.32 -7.71 18.85
N SER A 163 8.27 -8.41 19.33
CA SER A 163 8.43 -9.61 20.14
C SER A 163 8.80 -10.81 19.25
N PRO A 164 9.85 -11.59 19.59
CA PRO A 164 10.20 -12.81 18.86
C PRO A 164 9.09 -13.88 18.87
N VAL A 165 8.07 -13.71 19.73
CA VAL A 165 6.89 -14.59 19.80
C VAL A 165 5.89 -14.32 18.66
N TYR A 166 5.83 -13.09 18.12
CA TYR A 166 4.95 -12.80 16.98
C TYR A 166 5.47 -13.45 15.68
N GLY A 167 6.80 -13.56 15.53
CA GLY A 167 7.45 -14.36 14.48
C GLY A 167 7.57 -15.86 14.78
N GLY A 168 6.92 -16.34 15.84
CA GLY A 168 7.05 -17.70 16.36
C GLY A 168 5.72 -18.28 16.81
N GLY A 169 4.73 -18.37 15.91
CA GLY A 169 3.54 -19.22 16.09
C GLY A 169 2.68 -18.97 17.33
N GLY A 170 2.81 -17.82 17.99
CA GLY A 170 2.06 -17.47 19.19
C GLY A 170 1.14 -16.28 18.94
N SER A 171 -0.02 -16.53 18.33
CA SER A 171 -1.13 -15.56 18.39
C SER A 171 -1.44 -15.27 19.87
N PRO A 172 -1.61 -13.99 20.29
CA PRO A 172 -2.15 -13.72 21.61
C PRO A 172 -3.56 -14.28 21.64
N ARG A 173 -3.74 -15.35 22.41
CA ARG A 173 -5.05 -15.93 22.74
C ARG A 173 -5.88 -14.87 23.49
N SER A 174 -6.60 -14.02 22.78
CA SER A 174 -7.87 -13.50 23.27
C SER A 174 -8.83 -14.68 23.23
N GLY A 175 -9.30 -15.09 24.41
CA GLY A 175 -10.01 -16.35 24.62
C GLY A 175 -11.20 -16.51 23.70
N GLU A 176 -11.24 -17.63 23.01
CA GLU A 176 -12.44 -18.34 22.58
C GLU A 176 -12.01 -19.80 22.35
N THR A 177 -12.52 -20.65 23.23
CA THR A 177 -12.37 -22.10 23.21
C THR A 177 -13.28 -22.68 22.13
N GLU A 178 -12.69 -23.42 21.17
CA GLU A 178 -13.11 -24.76 20.71
C GLU A 178 -12.43 -25.10 19.37
N GLY A 179 -11.79 -26.29 19.28
CA GLY A 179 -11.21 -26.81 18.04
C GLY A 179 -9.69 -26.62 17.87
N GLY A 180 -8.89 -27.29 18.70
CA GLY A 180 -7.42 -27.20 18.67
C GLY A 180 -6.79 -27.79 17.40
N ILE A 181 -6.33 -26.92 16.48
CA ILE A 181 -5.28 -27.27 15.51
C ILE A 181 -3.94 -27.11 16.23
N ARG A 182 -3.22 -28.22 16.44
CA ARG A 182 -1.88 -28.20 17.04
C ARG A 182 -0.93 -27.37 16.16
N ALA A 183 -0.26 -26.39 16.76
CA ALA A 183 0.84 -25.68 16.12
C ALA A 183 1.95 -26.69 15.79
N HIS A 184 2.23 -26.88 14.50
CA HIS A 184 3.42 -27.60 14.07
C HIS A 184 4.63 -26.65 14.15
N PRO A 185 5.82 -27.16 14.51
CA PRO A 185 7.03 -26.35 14.59
C PRO A 185 7.32 -25.66 13.25
N PRO A 186 7.95 -24.48 13.25
CA PRO A 186 8.35 -23.79 12.03
C PRO A 186 9.23 -24.73 11.22
N SER A 187 8.72 -25.22 10.10
CA SER A 187 9.54 -25.91 9.12
C SER A 187 10.61 -24.91 8.67
N ALA A 188 11.88 -25.32 8.78
CA ALA A 188 13.05 -24.55 8.42
C ALA A 188 12.78 -23.58 7.26
N SER A 189 13.26 -22.33 7.43
CA SER A 189 13.32 -21.24 6.44
C SER A 189 13.13 -21.74 5.01
N LEU A 190 12.30 -21.07 4.20
CA LEU A 190 12.18 -21.25 2.74
C LEU A 190 13.55 -21.44 2.05
N ARG A 191 14.13 -22.63 2.18
CA ARG A 191 15.29 -23.08 1.44
C ARG A 191 14.65 -23.49 0.14
N SER A 192 15.13 -22.90 -0.95
CA SER A 192 14.78 -23.28 -2.32
C SER A 192 14.63 -24.80 -2.36
N ALA A 193 13.42 -25.28 -2.64
CA ALA A 193 13.20 -26.69 -2.86
C ALA A 193 14.22 -27.16 -3.93
N PRO A 194 14.83 -28.34 -3.75
CA PRO A 194 15.74 -28.87 -4.76
C PRO A 194 15.03 -28.91 -6.12
N PRO A 195 15.73 -28.64 -7.23
CA PRO A 195 15.12 -28.65 -8.56
C PRO A 195 14.45 -30.01 -8.81
N PRO A 196 13.26 -30.05 -9.43
CA PRO A 196 12.55 -31.30 -9.69
C PRO A 196 13.41 -32.23 -10.55
N GLN A 197 13.38 -33.52 -10.22
CA GLN A 197 14.12 -34.53 -10.97
C GLN A 197 13.48 -34.69 -12.36
N ALA A 198 14.31 -34.81 -13.39
CA ALA A 198 13.86 -34.95 -14.77
C ALA A 198 13.02 -36.23 -14.93
N GLY A 199 11.70 -36.09 -15.08
CA GLY A 199 10.78 -37.20 -15.29
C GLY A 199 9.39 -37.02 -14.69
N GLU A 200 9.21 -36.06 -13.78
CA GLU A 200 7.89 -35.78 -13.20
C GLU A 200 7.08 -34.83 -14.09
N ASP A 201 5.87 -35.29 -14.41
CA ASP A 201 4.84 -34.61 -15.20
C ASP A 201 4.67 -33.16 -14.72
N LYS A 202 4.61 -32.20 -15.67
CA LYS A 202 4.75 -30.74 -15.50
C LYS A 202 4.30 -30.21 -14.12
N MET A 203 5.18 -30.26 -13.14
CA MET A 203 4.88 -29.82 -11.79
C MET A 203 4.80 -28.29 -11.79
N HIS A 204 3.62 -27.73 -11.49
CA HIS A 204 3.44 -26.29 -11.40
C HIS A 204 4.31 -25.74 -10.26
N ARG A 205 5.20 -24.79 -10.56
CA ARG A 205 6.03 -24.07 -9.58
C ARG A 205 5.49 -22.66 -9.44
N ILE A 206 5.46 -22.13 -8.22
CA ILE A 206 5.01 -20.76 -7.93
C ILE A 206 6.20 -19.95 -7.42
N ALA A 207 6.47 -18.80 -8.02
CA ALA A 207 7.42 -17.83 -7.50
C ALA A 207 6.76 -16.94 -6.44
N LEU A 208 7.42 -16.74 -5.30
CA LEU A 208 6.96 -15.87 -4.21
C LEU A 208 7.79 -14.59 -4.17
N LEU A 209 7.10 -13.45 -4.12
CA LEU A 209 7.68 -12.17 -3.74
C LEU A 209 7.47 -11.97 -2.22
N PRO A 210 8.50 -12.11 -1.37
CA PRO A 210 8.33 -12.10 0.11
C PRO A 210 7.86 -10.76 0.70
N GLY A 211 7.78 -9.71 -0.12
CA GLY A 211 7.31 -8.37 0.29
C GLY A 211 8.30 -7.64 1.21
N CYS A 212 8.38 -6.31 1.14
CA CYS A 212 9.36 -5.55 1.94
C CYS A 212 9.01 -5.50 3.45
N VAL A 213 7.74 -5.34 3.79
CA VAL A 213 7.26 -5.20 5.17
C VAL A 213 6.83 -6.57 5.75
N GLN A 214 6.04 -7.35 5.01
CA GLN A 214 5.48 -8.64 5.46
C GLN A 214 6.57 -9.61 5.94
N GLN A 215 7.67 -9.76 5.20
CA GLN A 215 8.79 -10.63 5.58
C GLN A 215 9.42 -10.30 6.96
N VAL A 216 9.15 -9.12 7.51
CA VAL A 216 9.65 -8.69 8.81
C VAL A 216 8.58 -8.80 9.88
N ILE A 217 7.34 -8.37 9.60
CA ILE A 217 6.29 -8.25 10.63
C ILE A 217 5.31 -9.42 10.67
N ALA A 218 5.21 -10.21 9.60
CA ALA A 218 4.30 -11.35 9.47
C ALA A 218 4.90 -12.45 8.57
N PRO A 219 6.13 -12.93 8.85
CA PRO A 219 6.79 -13.98 8.05
C PRO A 219 5.97 -15.29 8.00
N GLU A 220 5.13 -15.55 8.99
CA GLU A 220 4.27 -16.74 9.08
C GLU A 220 3.26 -16.87 7.93
N ILE A 221 2.94 -15.78 7.23
CA ILE A 221 2.06 -15.79 6.06
C ILE A 221 2.71 -16.58 4.92
N ASP A 222 3.99 -16.30 4.63
CA ASP A 222 4.73 -16.96 3.57
C ASP A 222 4.95 -18.44 3.91
N GLU A 223 5.23 -18.75 5.18
CA GLU A 223 5.35 -20.12 5.66
C GLU A 223 4.03 -20.89 5.55
N ALA A 224 2.90 -20.26 5.89
CA ALA A 224 1.58 -20.86 5.78
C ALA A 224 1.23 -21.14 4.32
N ALA A 225 1.52 -20.21 3.41
CA ALA A 225 1.34 -20.39 1.97
C ALA A 225 2.20 -21.55 1.44
N ALA A 226 3.47 -21.61 1.83
CA ALA A 226 4.38 -22.69 1.45
C ALA A 226 3.87 -24.06 1.94
N ARG A 227 3.44 -24.16 3.21
CA ARG A 227 2.86 -25.40 3.76
C ARG A 227 1.59 -25.84 3.01
N LEU A 228 0.72 -24.89 2.68
CA LEU A 228 -0.53 -25.18 1.95
C LEU A 228 -0.25 -25.72 0.55
N LEU A 229 0.64 -25.07 -0.20
CA LEU A 229 0.98 -25.43 -1.58
C LEU A 229 1.77 -26.74 -1.64
N ALA A 230 2.69 -26.97 -0.68
CA ALA A 230 3.42 -28.23 -0.57
C ALA A 230 2.49 -29.44 -0.38
N ARG A 231 1.40 -29.30 0.39
CA ARG A 231 0.36 -30.36 0.52
C ARG A 231 -0.38 -30.68 -0.78
N ARG A 232 -0.27 -29.83 -1.80
CA ARG A 232 -0.81 -30.02 -3.14
C ARG A 232 0.26 -30.37 -4.18
N GLY A 233 1.50 -30.66 -3.76
CA GLY A 233 2.61 -30.95 -4.67
C GLY A 233 3.08 -29.73 -5.48
N ILE A 234 2.75 -28.52 -5.05
CA ILE A 234 3.13 -27.27 -5.73
C ILE A 234 4.23 -26.59 -4.90
N PRO A 235 5.50 -26.63 -5.33
CA PRO A 235 6.56 -25.93 -4.60
C PRO A 235 6.43 -24.41 -4.76
N LEU A 236 6.66 -23.70 -3.64
CA LEU A 236 6.74 -22.25 -3.58
C LEU A 236 8.21 -21.84 -3.47
N GLU A 237 8.69 -21.03 -4.42
CA GLU A 237 10.09 -20.63 -4.51
C GLU A 237 10.22 -19.12 -4.29
N PRO A 238 10.92 -18.66 -3.23
CA PRO A 238 11.16 -17.25 -3.05
C PRO A 238 12.06 -16.72 -4.16
N LEU A 239 11.66 -15.60 -4.77
CA LEU A 239 12.44 -14.95 -5.79
C LEU A 239 13.71 -14.33 -5.16
N GLN A 240 14.88 -14.92 -5.44
CA GLN A 240 16.14 -14.39 -4.92
C GLN A 240 16.40 -12.99 -5.48
N GLY A 241 16.86 -12.07 -4.62
CA GLY A 241 17.10 -10.68 -4.98
C GLY A 241 15.83 -9.81 -5.09
N ALA A 242 14.65 -10.36 -4.79
CA ALA A 242 13.42 -9.59 -4.70
C ALA A 242 13.53 -8.46 -3.65
N GLY A 243 13.20 -7.24 -4.08
CA GLY A 243 13.14 -6.04 -3.24
C GLY A 243 11.72 -5.52 -3.02
N CYS A 244 11.60 -4.23 -2.70
CA CYS A 244 10.32 -3.54 -2.66
C CYS A 244 9.74 -3.42 -4.08
N CYS A 245 8.43 -3.63 -4.24
CA CYS A 245 7.73 -3.44 -5.52
C CYS A 245 7.53 -1.97 -5.93
N GLY A 246 7.96 -1.01 -5.12
CA GLY A 246 7.84 0.43 -5.41
C GLY A 246 6.47 1.04 -5.10
N ALA A 247 5.42 0.24 -4.89
CA ALA A 247 4.05 0.73 -4.71
C ALA A 247 3.90 1.84 -3.63
N LEU A 248 4.62 1.71 -2.50
CA LEU A 248 4.59 2.72 -1.45
C LEU A 248 5.17 4.07 -1.91
N ALA A 249 6.28 4.05 -2.66
CA ALA A 249 6.89 5.26 -3.19
C ALA A 249 5.98 5.91 -4.25
N HIS A 250 5.45 5.08 -5.15
CA HIS A 250 4.50 5.47 -6.19
C HIS A 250 3.27 6.18 -5.61
N HIS A 251 2.62 5.61 -4.60
CA HIS A 251 1.46 6.24 -3.95
C HIS A 251 1.80 7.47 -3.10
N LEU A 252 3.08 7.73 -2.81
CA LEU A 252 3.54 9.00 -2.23
C LEU A 252 3.82 10.07 -3.31
N GLY A 253 3.68 9.72 -4.59
CA GLY A 253 3.98 10.57 -5.74
C GLY A 253 5.46 10.57 -6.12
N ARG A 254 6.21 9.51 -5.76
CA ARG A 254 7.63 9.34 -6.10
C ARG A 254 7.78 8.23 -7.13
N ASP A 255 8.60 8.49 -8.15
CA ASP A 255 9.06 7.47 -9.12
C ASP A 255 10.26 6.68 -8.58
#